data_AF-A0A8J3L2K9-F1
#
_entry.id   AF-A0A8J3L2K9-F1
#
_cell.length_a   1.000
_cell.length_b   1.000
_cell.length_c   1.000
_cell.angle_alpha   90.00
_cell.angle_beta   90.00
_cell.angle_gamma   90.00
#
_symmetry.space_group_name_H-M   'P 1'
#
loop_
_entity.id
_entity.type
_entity.pdbx_description
1 polymer ?
#
loop_
_entity_poly.entity_id
_entity_poly.type
_entity_poly.pdbx_seq_one_letter_code
_entity_poly.pdbx_strand_id
1 'polypeptide(L)'
;MLRFSVAQQSSVTQTSCARGFRYPHAVTDVRAELAAATRRYRKTEADHDEARRGAISAALAALRAGVGPAEVERLSPFTGAYLRKLAREEGIPPAAPGPKRSA
;
A
#
# COMPACT_ATOMS: atom_id res chain seq x y z
N MET A 1 -26.01 -26.16 -30.05
CA MET A 1 -25.89 -25.41 -31.33
C MET A 1 -27.26 -24.86 -31.69
N LEU A 2 -27.54 -23.58 -31.42
CA LEU A 2 -28.68 -22.87 -31.99
C LEU A 2 -28.26 -21.43 -32.22
N ARG A 3 -28.24 -21.07 -33.51
CA ARG A 3 -27.82 -19.81 -34.09
C ARG A 3 -28.96 -18.80 -33.91
N PHE A 4 -28.69 -17.65 -33.31
CA PHE A 4 -29.55 -16.49 -33.47
C PHE A 4 -28.94 -15.56 -34.52
N SER A 5 -29.73 -15.38 -35.57
CA SER A 5 -29.43 -14.65 -36.79
C SER A 5 -30.18 -13.32 -36.75
N VAL A 6 -29.49 -12.24 -37.15
CA VAL A 6 -30.00 -11.01 -37.76
C VAL A 6 -30.87 -10.08 -36.91
N ALA A 7 -30.37 -8.85 -36.73
CA ALA A 7 -31.08 -7.64 -37.13
C ALA A 7 -30.08 -6.48 -37.31
N GLN A 8 -29.74 -6.25 -38.57
CA GLN A 8 -29.11 -5.04 -39.09
C GLN A 8 -30.17 -3.94 -39.12
N GLN A 9 -29.98 -2.83 -38.42
CA GLN A 9 -30.62 -1.56 -38.77
C GLN A 9 -29.61 -0.42 -38.67
N SER A 10 -29.18 0.00 -39.85
CA SER A 10 -28.51 1.24 -40.15
C SER A 10 -29.50 2.40 -39.99
N SER A 11 -29.09 3.49 -39.34
CA SER A 11 -29.60 4.82 -39.67
C SER A 11 -28.51 5.86 -39.42
N VAL A 12 -27.77 6.14 -40.50
CA VAL A 12 -26.93 7.32 -40.65
C VAL A 12 -27.84 8.53 -40.79
N THR A 13 -27.78 9.45 -39.83
CA THR A 13 -28.24 10.85 -39.88
C THR A 13 -27.68 11.51 -38.62
N GLN A 14 -26.99 12.64 -38.59
CA GLN A 14 -26.77 13.73 -39.53
C GLN A 14 -25.44 14.39 -39.16
N THR A 15 -24.74 14.84 -40.19
CA THR A 15 -23.68 15.85 -40.10
C THR A 15 -24.24 17.12 -39.48
N SER A 16 -23.86 17.42 -38.24
CA SER A 16 -23.98 18.75 -37.66
C SER A 16 -22.58 19.33 -37.51
N CYS A 17 -22.19 20.14 -38.49
CA CYS A 17 -21.02 21.00 -38.44
C CYS A 17 -21.30 22.19 -37.50
N ALA A 18 -21.46 21.93 -36.20
CA ALA A 18 -21.38 22.98 -35.19
C ALA A 18 -19.90 23.27 -34.88
N ARG A 19 -19.28 24.10 -35.72
CA ARG A 19 -18.03 24.79 -35.38
C ARG A 19 -18.37 25.89 -34.37
N GLY A 20 -18.22 25.59 -33.09
CA GLY A 20 -18.31 26.56 -32.00
C GLY A 20 -17.27 26.22 -30.93
N PHE A 21 -16.13 26.90 -30.99
CA PHE A 21 -15.08 26.95 -29.96
C PHE A 21 -14.61 25.62 -29.34
N ARG A 22 -13.99 24.75 -30.15
CA ARG A 22 -12.93 23.88 -29.61
C ARG A 22 -11.68 24.71 -29.39
N TYR A 23 -11.57 25.36 -28.24
CA TYR A 23 -10.25 25.53 -27.66
C TYR A 23 -9.70 24.11 -27.43
N PRO A 24 -8.57 23.73 -28.04
CA PRO A 24 -7.98 22.41 -27.90
C PRO A 24 -7.26 22.34 -26.55
N HIS A 25 -8.04 22.40 -25.49
CA HIS A 25 -7.58 22.17 -24.14
C HIS A 25 -8.46 21.07 -23.57
N ALA A 26 -8.23 19.85 -24.08
CA ALA A 26 -8.15 18.69 -23.20
C ALA A 26 -6.92 18.87 -22.27
N VAL A 27 -6.87 20.02 -21.60
CA VAL A 27 -6.20 20.23 -20.34
C VAL A 27 -7.29 19.77 -19.39
N THR A 28 -7.35 18.47 -19.14
CA THR A 28 -7.94 17.98 -17.89
C THR A 28 -7.56 18.96 -16.80
N ASP A 29 -8.54 19.45 -16.03
CA ASP A 29 -8.30 20.48 -15.03
C ASP A 29 -7.09 20.05 -14.17
N VAL A 30 -5.95 20.69 -14.42
CA VAL A 30 -4.65 20.27 -13.86
C VAL A 30 -4.73 20.28 -12.34
N ARG A 31 -5.56 21.16 -11.78
CA ARG A 31 -5.82 21.22 -10.34
C ARG A 31 -6.65 20.02 -9.89
N ALA A 32 -7.66 19.61 -10.65
CA ALA A 32 -8.44 18.41 -10.37
C ALA A 32 -7.59 17.13 -10.46
N GLU A 33 -6.71 17.02 -11.46
CA GLU A 33 -5.79 15.90 -11.61
C GLU A 33 -4.79 15.83 -10.45
N LEU A 34 -4.17 16.96 -10.10
CA LEU A 34 -3.27 17.06 -8.95
C LEU A 34 -3.99 16.69 -7.65
N ALA A 35 -5.21 17.18 -7.45
CA ALA A 35 -6.02 16.82 -6.28
C ALA A 35 -6.33 15.32 -6.23
N ALA A 36 -6.65 14.70 -7.38
CA ALA A 36 -6.90 13.27 -7.47
C ALA A 36 -5.62 12.43 -7.24
N ALA A 37 -4.48 12.86 -7.77
CA ALA A 37 -3.17 12.24 -7.50
C ALA A 37 -2.80 12.33 -6.02
N THR A 38 -2.98 13.50 -5.42
CA THR A 38 -2.68 13.74 -3.99
C THR A 38 -3.58 12.88 -3.08
N ARG A 39 -4.87 12.73 -3.42
CA ARG A 39 -5.78 11.84 -2.67
C ARG A 39 -5.30 10.38 -2.70
N ARG A 40 -4.88 9.89 -3.87
CA ARG A 40 -4.33 8.53 -4.02
C ARG A 40 -3.06 8.35 -3.20
N TYR A 41 -2.13 9.30 -3.29
CA TYR A 41 -0.90 9.28 -2.50
C TYR A 41 -1.19 9.21 -1.00
N ARG A 42 -2.05 10.10 -0.48
CA ARG A 42 -2.44 10.09 0.95
C ARG A 42 -3.10 8.78 1.37
N LYS A 43 -3.91 8.18 0.50
CA LYS A 43 -4.49 6.87 0.77
C LYS A 43 -3.39 5.81 0.87
N THR A 44 -2.45 5.77 -0.07
CA THR A 44 -1.33 4.82 -0.01
C THR A 44 -0.48 5.01 1.24
N GLU A 45 -0.18 6.25 1.65
CA GLU A 45 0.55 6.51 2.89
C GLU A 45 -0.22 6.00 4.11
N ALA A 46 -1.54 6.22 4.16
CA ALA A 46 -2.38 5.72 5.25
C ALA A 46 -2.39 4.18 5.31
N ASP A 47 -2.55 3.53 4.15
CA ASP A 47 -2.53 2.06 4.03
C ASP A 47 -1.13 1.51 4.43
N HIS A 48 -0.05 2.20 4.05
CA HIS A 48 1.32 1.87 4.46
C HIS A 48 1.55 2.03 5.96
N ASP A 49 1.07 3.13 6.55
CA ASP A 49 1.19 3.37 7.99
C ASP A 49 0.42 2.32 8.79
N GLU A 50 -0.75 1.89 8.31
CA GLU A 50 -1.50 0.79 8.90
C GLU A 50 -0.72 -0.53 8.82
N ALA A 51 -0.19 -0.88 7.64
CA ALA A 51 0.65 -2.06 7.48
C ALA A 51 1.90 -2.01 8.39
N ARG A 52 2.53 -0.83 8.52
CA ARG A 52 3.67 -0.61 9.42
C ARG A 52 3.31 -0.84 10.88
N ARG A 53 2.16 -0.32 11.34
CA ARG A 53 1.66 -0.57 12.71
C ARG A 53 1.38 -2.06 12.94
N GLY A 54 0.78 -2.73 11.95
CA GLY A 54 0.56 -4.18 11.99
C GLY A 54 1.87 -4.96 12.13
N ALA A 55 2.89 -4.62 11.34
CA ALA A 55 4.21 -5.24 11.43
C ALA A 55 4.88 -5.03 12.80
N ILE A 56 4.76 -3.83 13.39
CA ILE A 56 5.28 -3.55 14.74
C ILE A 56 4.56 -4.39 15.78
N SER A 57 3.22 -4.47 15.72
CA SER A 57 2.42 -5.27 16.64
C SER A 57 2.83 -6.75 16.58
N ALA A 58 2.98 -7.31 15.38
CA ALA A 58 3.44 -8.69 15.18
C ALA A 58 4.87 -8.91 15.71
N ALA A 59 5.79 -7.97 15.47
CA ALA A 59 7.15 -8.05 15.99
C ALA A 59 7.19 -8.03 17.53
N LEU A 60 6.41 -7.16 18.17
CA LEU A 60 6.28 -7.12 19.63
C LEU A 60 5.65 -8.39 20.19
N ALA A 61 4.65 -8.96 19.53
CA ALA A 61 4.06 -10.25 19.91
C ALA A 61 5.10 -11.38 19.86
N ALA A 62 5.92 -11.43 18.80
CA ALA A 62 7.00 -12.40 18.69
C ALA A 62 8.05 -12.25 19.82
N LEU A 63 8.45 -11.02 20.13
CA LEU A 63 9.36 -10.73 21.23
C LEU A 63 8.77 -11.15 22.59
N ARG A 64 7.48 -10.88 22.84
CA ARG A 64 6.78 -11.34 24.05
C ARG A 64 6.71 -12.86 24.15
N ALA A 65 6.61 -13.55 23.02
CA ALA A 65 6.65 -15.01 22.94
C ALA A 65 8.08 -15.59 23.11
N GLY A 66 9.09 -14.75 23.34
CA GLY A 66 10.47 -15.17 23.57
C GLY A 66 11.29 -15.37 22.29
N VAL A 67 10.77 -15.00 21.12
CA VAL A 67 11.55 -15.01 19.88
C VAL A 67 12.66 -13.98 20.00
N GLY A 68 13.90 -14.39 19.74
CA GLY A 68 15.07 -13.52 19.88
C GLY A 68 15.05 -12.33 18.90
N PRO A 69 15.56 -11.15 19.28
CA PRO A 69 15.56 -9.97 18.41
C PRO A 69 16.23 -10.15 17.05
N ALA A 70 17.25 -11.01 16.94
CA ALA A 70 17.94 -11.31 15.68
C ALA A 70 17.04 -12.09 14.71
N GLU A 71 16.20 -12.97 15.23
CA GLU A 71 15.25 -13.73 14.43
C GLU A 71 14.08 -12.84 13.97
N VAL A 72 13.57 -11.99 14.87
CA VAL A 72 12.55 -10.99 14.51
C VAL A 72 13.07 -10.01 13.45
N GLU A 73 14.34 -9.58 13.55
CA GLU A 73 15.01 -8.74 12.53
C GLU A 73 15.06 -9.44 11.16
N ARG A 74 15.35 -10.74 11.11
CA ARG A 74 15.37 -11.51 9.86
C ARG A 74 13.98 -11.61 9.19
N LEU A 75 12.91 -11.62 9.98
CA LEU A 75 11.54 -11.81 9.53
C LEU A 75 10.77 -10.50 9.29
N SER A 76 11.34 -9.35 9.68
CA SER A 76 10.64 -8.06 9.68
C SER A 76 11.42 -7.01 8.89
N PRO A 77 10.77 -5.90 8.47
CA PRO A 77 11.45 -4.78 7.82
C PRO A 77 12.24 -3.91 8.81
N PHE A 78 12.42 -4.35 10.07
CA PHE A 78 13.00 -3.56 11.14
C PHE A 78 14.39 -4.05 11.53
N THR A 79 15.25 -3.10 11.87
CA THR A 79 16.57 -3.42 12.42
C THR A 79 16.46 -3.94 13.85
N GLY A 80 17.42 -4.77 14.27
CA GLY A 80 17.47 -5.31 15.61
C GLY A 80 17.64 -4.23 16.67
N ALA A 81 18.32 -3.13 16.32
CA ALA A 81 18.44 -1.96 17.20
C ALA A 81 17.08 -1.32 17.48
N TYR A 82 16.24 -1.17 16.45
CA TYR A 82 14.89 -0.62 16.60
C TYR A 82 13.99 -1.58 17.40
N LEU A 83 14.05 -2.88 17.13
CA LEU A 83 13.29 -3.89 17.86
C LEU A 83 13.65 -3.93 19.36
N ARG A 84 14.94 -3.85 19.71
CA ARG A 84 15.37 -3.77 21.11
C ARG A 84 14.95 -2.46 21.79
N LYS A 85 14.84 -1.35 21.04
CA LYS A 85 14.29 -0.10 21.56
C LYS A 85 12.81 -0.27 21.90
N LEU A 86 12.01 -0.76 20.94
CA LEU A 86 10.59 -1.03 21.13
C LEU A 86 10.32 -2.00 22.29
N ALA A 87 11.11 -3.08 22.39
CA ALA A 87 11.00 -4.03 23.50
C ALA A 87 11.15 -3.36 24.87
N ARG A 88 12.10 -2.43 25.00
CA ARG A 88 12.34 -1.69 26.25
C ARG A 88 11.23 -0.71 26.58
N GLU A 89 10.71 0.00 25.56
CA GLU A 89 9.58 0.93 25.71
C GLU A 89 8.31 0.19 26.17
N GLU A 90 8.12 -1.05 25.70
CA GLU A 90 6.97 -1.90 26.04
C GLU A 90 7.21 -2.79 27.28
N GLY A 91 8.34 -2.64 27.97
CA GLY A 91 8.67 -3.41 29.18
C GLY A 91 8.89 -4.93 28.94
N ILE A 92 9.20 -5.34 27.71
CA ILE A 92 9.46 -6.74 27.36
C ILE A 92 10.88 -7.11 27.81
N PRO A 93 11.05 -8.16 28.64
CA PRO A 93 12.37 -8.57 29.09
C PRO A 93 13.22 -9.06 27.92
N PRO A 94 14.55 -8.84 27.94
CA PRO A 94 15.42 -9.34 26.90
C PRO A 94 15.38 -10.87 26.87
N ALA A 95 15.44 -11.46 25.67
CA ALA A 95 15.61 -12.89 25.50
C ALA A 95 16.90 -13.36 26.22
N ALA A 96 16.86 -14.57 26.76
CA ALA A 96 18.00 -15.15 27.45
C ALA A 96 19.25 -15.13 26.55
N PRO A 97 20.45 -14.80 27.08
CA PRO A 97 21.67 -14.85 26.31
C PRO A 97 21.84 -16.23 25.66
N GLY A 98 22.15 -16.24 24.36
CA GLY A 98 22.45 -17.50 23.67
C GLY A 98 23.64 -18.21 24.32
N PRO A 99 23.76 -19.54 24.14
CA PRO A 99 24.89 -20.30 24.67
C PRO A 99 26.20 -19.64 24.24
N LYS A 100 27.04 -19.24 25.21
CA LYS A 100 28.40 -18.81 24.90
C LYS A 100 29.10 -19.97 24.21
N ARG A 101 29.62 -19.77 23.00
CA ARG A 101 30.56 -20.73 22.40
C ARG A 101 31.73 -20.86 23.37
N SER A 102 31.85 -22.00 24.02
CA SER A 102 33.07 -22.42 24.70
C SER A 102 34.18 -22.41 23.66
N ALA A 103 35.25 -21.68 23.94
CA ALA A 103 36.45 -21.67 23.11
C ALA A 103 37.18 -23.02 23.19
#